data_AF-A0A6P2MQN5-F1
#
_entry.id   AF-A0A6P2MQN5-F1
#
_cell.length_a   1.000
_cell.length_b   1.000
_cell.length_c   1.000
_cell.angle_alpha   90.00
_cell.angle_beta   90.00
_cell.angle_gamma   90.00
#
_symmetry.space_group_name_H-M   'P 1'
#
loop_
_entity.id
_entity.type
_entity.pdbx_description
1 polymer ?
#
loop_
_entity_poly.entity_id
_entity_poly.type
_entity_poly.pdbx_seq_one_letter_code
_entity_poly.pdbx_strand_id
1 'polypeptide(L)'
;MRQTLANIRDVLAALGGQMQDVISLVHYATDIDAFMQTGDVRNTFFAEPYPVTTTLQIERLYRPDLLIEIAAIAEIPLARLRTASRRTCAGRRAFVTPRARLPESTRR
;
A
#
# COMPACT_ATOMS: atom_id res chain seq x y z
N MET A 1 -13.22 11.08 -2.50
CA MET A 1 -11.93 11.22 -3.22
C MET A 1 -10.86 11.93 -2.38
N ARG A 2 -11.00 13.23 -2.05
CA ARG A 2 -9.98 14.02 -1.31
C ARG A 2 -9.50 13.36 -0.02
N GLN A 3 -10.43 12.92 0.83
CA GLN A 3 -10.08 12.29 2.11
C GLN A 3 -9.33 10.97 1.91
N THR A 4 -9.75 10.14 0.96
CA THR A 4 -9.10 8.85 0.66
C THR A 4 -7.64 9.05 0.21
N LEU A 5 -7.38 10.02 -0.67
CA LEU A 5 -6.02 10.35 -1.12
C LEU A 5 -5.17 10.98 0.00
N ALA A 6 -5.77 11.81 0.87
CA ALA A 6 -5.09 12.33 2.04
C ALA A 6 -4.68 11.21 3.01
N ASN A 7 -5.55 10.23 3.25
CA ASN A 7 -5.22 9.07 4.08
C ASN A 7 -4.04 8.27 3.49
N ILE A 8 -4.02 8.05 2.18
CA ILE A 8 -2.90 7.39 1.49
C ILE A 8 -1.60 8.18 1.69
N ARG A 9 -1.63 9.51 1.48
CA ARG A 9 -0.48 10.39 1.72
C ARG A 9 0.03 10.25 3.15
N ASP A 10 -0.86 10.27 4.13
CA ASP A 10 -0.49 10.24 5.55
C ASP A 10 0.15 8.89 5.93
N VAL A 11 -0.36 7.78 5.39
CA VAL A 11 0.24 6.44 5.56
C VAL A 11 1.61 6.35 4.90
N LEU A 12 1.76 6.85 3.68
CA LEU A 12 3.05 6.88 2.99
C LEU A 12 4.06 7.74 3.75
N ALA A 13 3.65 8.94 4.20
CA ALA A 13 4.50 9.86 4.94
C ALA A 13 5.03 9.25 6.24
N ALA A 14 4.22 8.45 6.93
CA ALA A 14 4.65 7.72 8.14
C ALA A 14 5.83 6.75 7.85
N LEU A 15 5.92 6.23 6.63
CA LEU A 15 6.99 5.33 6.17
C LEU A 15 8.10 6.07 5.40
N GLY A 16 8.07 7.41 5.32
CA GLY A 16 9.01 8.20 4.51
C GLY A 16 8.72 8.19 3.00
N GLY A 17 7.58 7.63 2.61
CA GLY A 17 7.03 7.70 1.27
C GLY A 17 6.37 9.04 0.97
N GLN A 18 6.15 9.29 -0.31
CA GLN A 18 5.52 10.49 -0.85
C GLN A 18 4.51 10.07 -1.94
N MET A 19 3.61 10.97 -2.36
CA MET A 19 2.56 10.61 -3.33
C MET A 19 3.11 10.19 -4.70
N GLN A 20 4.28 10.70 -5.10
CA GLN A 20 4.99 10.30 -6.31
C GLN A 20 5.53 8.86 -6.27
N ASP A 21 5.57 8.23 -5.10
CA ASP A 21 6.01 6.83 -4.97
C ASP A 21 4.90 5.85 -5.35
N VAL A 22 3.66 6.33 -5.52
CA VAL A 22 2.52 5.53 -5.95
C VAL A 22 2.68 5.20 -7.42
N ILE A 23 2.65 3.90 -7.74
CA ILE A 23 2.82 3.39 -9.11
C ILE A 23 1.51 2.90 -9.71
N SER A 24 0.56 2.45 -8.88
CA SER A 24 -0.73 1.92 -9.33
C SER A 24 -1.85 2.26 -8.35
N LEU A 25 -3.00 2.59 -8.92
CA LEU A 25 -4.24 2.89 -8.22
C LEU A 25 -5.39 2.07 -8.79
N VAL A 26 -6.18 1.47 -7.91
CA VAL A 26 -7.47 0.86 -8.28
C VAL A 26 -8.57 1.57 -7.51
N HIS A 27 -9.47 2.22 -8.23
CA HIS A 27 -10.63 2.89 -7.68
C HIS A 27 -11.85 1.99 -7.75
N TYR A 28 -12.53 1.81 -6.62
CA TYR A 28 -13.80 1.12 -6.50
C TYR A 28 -14.88 2.13 -6.11
N ALA A 29 -15.67 2.56 -7.08
CA ALA A 29 -16.73 3.54 -6.89
C ALA A 29 -18.10 2.86 -6.87
N THR A 30 -19.05 3.38 -6.07
CA THR A 30 -20.45 2.92 -6.13
C THR A 30 -21.23 3.58 -7.26
N ASP A 31 -20.85 4.80 -7.63
CA ASP A 31 -21.40 5.58 -8.74
C ASP A 31 -20.23 6.21 -9.51
N ILE A 32 -19.99 5.72 -10.73
CA ILE A 32 -18.87 6.17 -11.56
C ILE A 32 -19.10 7.56 -12.14
N ASP A 33 -20.34 7.94 -12.43
CA ASP A 33 -20.67 9.23 -13.03
C ASP A 33 -20.44 10.35 -12.01
N ALA A 34 -20.85 10.13 -10.77
CA ALA A 34 -20.54 11.03 -9.65
C ALA A 34 -19.02 11.08 -9.38
N PHE A 35 -18.32 9.94 -9.49
CA PHE A 35 -16.87 9.89 -9.30
C PHE A 35 -16.11 10.70 -10.35
N MET A 36 -16.47 10.62 -11.63
CA MET A 36 -15.79 11.32 -12.72
C MET A 36 -15.88 12.85 -12.59
N GLN A 37 -16.89 13.37 -11.90
CA GLN A 37 -17.00 14.80 -11.57
C GLN A 37 -15.95 15.28 -10.57
N THR A 38 -15.25 14.36 -9.88
CA THR A 38 -14.21 14.67 -8.86
C THR A 38 -12.78 14.59 -9.38
N GLY A 39 -12.60 14.57 -10.71
CA GLY A 39 -11.29 14.43 -11.35
C GLY A 39 -10.32 15.58 -11.03
N ASP A 40 -10.84 16.78 -10.75
CA ASP A 40 -10.07 17.96 -10.34
C ASP A 40 -9.24 17.71 -9.07
N VAL A 41 -9.80 16.98 -8.11
CA VAL A 41 -9.13 16.65 -6.85
C VAL A 41 -7.88 15.83 -7.12
N ARG A 42 -7.93 14.88 -8.07
CA ARG A 42 -6.79 13.99 -8.36
C ARG A 42 -5.56 14.78 -8.82
N ASN A 43 -5.75 15.83 -9.61
CA ASN A 43 -4.68 16.67 -10.13
C ASN A 43 -3.96 17.47 -9.03
N THR A 44 -4.56 17.57 -7.83
CA THR A 44 -3.89 18.21 -6.67
C THR A 44 -2.94 17.28 -5.91
N PHE A 45 -3.03 15.96 -6.14
CA PHE A 45 -2.22 14.95 -5.46
C PHE A 45 -1.15 14.31 -6.34
N PHE A 46 -1.34 14.32 -7.66
CA PHE A 46 -0.45 13.68 -8.62
C PHE A 46 0.01 14.66 -9.69
N ALA A 47 1.27 14.53 -10.08
CA ALA A 47 1.88 15.18 -11.22
C ALA A 47 2.52 14.13 -12.13
N GLU A 48 2.92 14.51 -13.34
CA GLU A 48 3.60 13.60 -14.27
C GLU A 48 4.95 13.11 -13.70
N PRO A 49 5.29 11.80 -13.79
CA PRO A 49 4.52 10.72 -14.42
C PRO A 49 3.36 10.22 -13.54
N TYR A 50 2.17 10.10 -14.15
CA TYR A 50 0.98 9.64 -13.43
C TYR A 50 1.02 8.14 -13.13
N PRO A 51 0.47 7.68 -11.99
CA PRO A 51 0.33 6.26 -11.71
C PRO A 51 -0.68 5.60 -12.66
N VAL A 52 -0.45 4.32 -12.95
CA VAL A 52 -1.43 3.49 -13.64
C VAL A 52 -2.72 3.48 -12.84
N THR A 53 -3.86 3.66 -13.50
CA THR A 53 -5.14 3.80 -12.80
C THR A 53 -6.22 2.97 -13.47
N THR A 54 -6.85 2.13 -12.67
CA THR A 54 -8.03 1.36 -13.05
C THR A 54 -9.21 1.87 -12.23
N THR A 55 -10.32 2.20 -12.89
CA THR A 55 -11.56 2.66 -12.23
C THR A 55 -12.68 1.68 -12.54
N LEU A 56 -13.34 1.17 -11.51
CA LEU A 56 -14.43 0.22 -11.60
C LEU A 56 -15.64 0.74 -10.82
N GLN A 57 -16.84 0.52 -11.37
CA GLN A 57 -18.07 0.62 -10.60
C GLN A 57 -18.39 -0.72 -9.96
N ILE A 58 -18.75 -0.70 -8.67
CA ILE A 58 -19.17 -1.88 -7.91
C ILE A 58 -20.52 -1.62 -7.23
N GLU A 59 -21.22 -2.69 -6.83
CA GLU A 59 -22.54 -2.57 -6.21
C GLU A 59 -22.50 -1.87 -4.85
N ARG A 60 -21.53 -2.20 -3.99
CA ARG A 60 -21.40 -1.64 -2.64
C ARG A 60 -20.01 -1.85 -2.03
N LEU A 61 -19.64 -0.96 -1.12
CA LEU A 61 -18.44 -1.07 -0.29
C LEU A 61 -18.76 -1.70 1.08
N TYR A 62 -17.73 -1.91 1.91
CA TYR A 62 -17.87 -2.52 3.23
C TYR A 62 -18.88 -1.78 4.13
N ARG A 63 -18.92 -0.45 4.05
CA ARG A 63 -19.93 0.37 4.72
C ARG A 63 -20.82 1.09 3.70
N PRO A 64 -22.13 1.22 3.98
CA PRO A 64 -23.09 1.77 3.03
C PRO A 64 -22.93 3.28 2.77
N ASP A 65 -22.25 4.00 3.66
CA ASP A 65 -21.97 5.44 3.55
C ASP A 65 -20.71 5.75 2.71
N LEU A 66 -19.93 4.73 2.32
CA LEU A 66 -18.74 4.91 1.50
C LEU A 66 -19.10 4.96 0.02
N LEU A 67 -18.60 5.98 -0.67
CA LEU A 67 -18.81 6.19 -2.11
C LEU A 67 -17.62 5.72 -2.96
N ILE A 68 -16.43 5.63 -2.35
CA ILE A 68 -15.17 5.34 -3.05
C ILE A 68 -14.18 4.67 -2.11
N GLU A 69 -13.54 3.62 -2.59
CA GLU A 69 -12.37 2.98 -1.99
C GLU A 69 -11.22 2.97 -3.01
N ILE A 70 -9.99 3.16 -2.53
CA ILE A 70 -8.80 3.23 -3.39
C ILE A 70 -7.74 2.29 -2.83
N ALA A 71 -7.38 1.29 -3.63
CA ALA A 71 -6.20 0.47 -3.38
C ALA A 71 -5.01 1.09 -4.09
N ALA A 72 -3.94 1.39 -3.34
CA ALA A 72 -2.73 1.99 -3.85
C ALA A 72 -1.53 1.05 -3.67
N ILE A 73 -0.71 0.93 -4.71
CA ILE A 73 0.59 0.29 -4.68
C ILE A 73 1.65 1.38 -4.82
N ALA A 74 2.62 1.39 -3.91
CA ALA A 74 3.70 2.37 -3.90
C ALA A 74 5.06 1.71 -3.66
N GLU A 75 6.10 2.26 -4.28
CA GLU A 75 7.49 1.85 -4.12
C GLU A 75 8.27 2.97 -3.42
N ILE A 76 8.60 2.77 -2.14
CA ILE A 76 9.39 3.73 -1.37
C ILE A 76 10.88 3.39 -1.51
N PRO A 77 11.73 4.30 -2.01
CA PRO A 77 13.16 4.09 -2.05
C PRO A 77 13.74 3.79 -0.66
N LEU A 78 14.64 2.81 -0.59
CA LEU A 78 15.27 2.39 0.68
C LEU A 78 15.95 3.53 1.43
N ALA A 79 16.49 4.52 0.72
CA ALA A 79 17.11 5.70 1.32
C ALA A 79 16.14 6.56 2.15
N ARG A 80 14.84 6.54 1.81
CA ARG A 80 13.79 7.30 2.51
C ARG A 80 12.95 6.45 3.46
N LEU A 81 12.98 5.12 3.29
CA LEU A 81 12.14 4.20 4.05
C LEU A 81 12.39 4.32 5.56
N ARG A 82 11.37 4.75 6.28
CA ARG A 82 11.32 4.77 7.74
C ARG A 82 10.67 3.48 8.23
N THR A 83 11.48 2.45 8.41
CA THR A 83 11.04 1.34 9.25
C THR A 83 11.00 1.86 10.69
N ALA A 84 9.87 1.72 11.39
CA ALA A 84 9.87 1.78 12.84
C ALA A 84 11.01 0.86 13.26
N SER A 85 12.06 1.45 13.87
CA SER A 85 13.32 0.83 14.25
C SER A 85 13.25 -0.67 14.00
N ARG A 86 14.04 -1.20 13.06
CA ARG A 86 14.65 -2.50 13.32
C ARG A 86 15.13 -2.33 14.75
N ARG A 87 14.36 -2.82 15.73
CA ARG A 87 14.87 -3.22 17.01
C ARG A 87 15.84 -4.25 16.52
N THR A 88 17.06 -3.79 16.26
CA THR A 88 18.19 -4.64 16.17
C THR A 88 18.07 -5.33 17.51
N CYS A 89 17.61 -6.57 17.46
CA CYS A 89 18.00 -7.53 18.45
C CYS A 89 19.53 -7.62 18.32
N ALA A 90 20.26 -6.55 18.65
CA ALA A 90 21.71 -6.43 18.68
C ALA A 90 22.24 -7.19 19.91
N GLY A 91 21.60 -8.32 20.23
CA GLY A 91 21.79 -9.07 21.45
C GLY A 91 21.26 -10.50 21.41
N ARG A 92 20.52 -10.92 20.37
CA ARG A 92 20.33 -12.35 20.11
C ARG A 92 21.31 -12.74 19.03
N ARG A 93 22.47 -13.25 19.45
CA ARG A 93 23.27 -14.17 18.62
C ARG A 93 22.28 -15.08 17.93
N ALA A 94 22.37 -15.19 16.60
CA ALA A 94 21.64 -16.20 15.88
C ALA A 94 21.95 -17.53 16.58
N PHE A 95 20.98 -18.05 17.31
CA PHE A 95 21.02 -19.43 17.75
C PHE A 95 20.72 -20.20 16.47
N VAL A 96 21.77 -20.40 15.67
CA VAL A 96 21.76 -21.39 14.62
C VAL A 96 21.61 -22.70 15.37
N THR A 97 20.38 -23.19 15.51
CA THR A 97 20.16 -24.55 15.95
C THR A 97 20.92 -25.43 14.94
N PRO A 98 21.84 -26.31 15.37
CA PRO A 98 22.46 -27.22 14.44
C PRO A 98 21.32 -28.03 13.81
N ARG A 99 21.25 -28.01 12.49
CA ARG A 99 20.30 -28.78 11.70
C ARG A 99 20.32 -30.21 12.22
N ALA A 100 19.27 -30.62 12.93
CA ALA A 100 19.16 -31.97 13.45
C ALA A 100 19.28 -32.92 12.25
N ARG A 101 20.30 -33.77 12.29
CA ARG A 101 20.51 -34.84 11.31
C ARG A 101 19.37 -35.84 11.57
N LEU A 102 18.41 -35.92 10.64
CA LEU A 102 17.36 -36.94 10.71
C LEU A 102 18.03 -38.32 10.69
N PRO A 103 17.66 -39.26 11.58
CA PRO A 103 18.14 -40.63 11.51
C PRO A 103 17.63 -41.29 10.23
N GLU A 104 18.48 -42.10 9.61
CA GLU A 104 18.35 -42.69 8.27
C GLU A 104 17.17 -43.68 8.12
N SER A 105 16.41 -43.93 9.19
CA SER A 105 15.35 -44.96 9.24
C SER A 105 14.00 -44.53 8.66
N THR A 106 13.90 -43.38 7.99
CA THR A 106 12.62 -42.88 7.44
C THR A 106 12.63 -42.72 5.91
N ARG A 107 13.57 -43.35 5.19
CA ARG A 107 13.39 -43.63 3.75
C ARG A 107 12.70 -44.98 3.60
N ARG A 108 11.39 -44.95 3.36
CA ARG A 108 10.69 -45.98 2.58
C ARG A 108 10.32 -45.39 1.24
#